data_AF-A0A6F8XE99-F1
#
_entry.id   AF-A0A6F8XE99-F1
#
_cell.length_a   1.000
_cell.length_b   1.000
_cell.length_c   1.000
_cell.angle_alpha   90.00
_cell.angle_beta   90.00
_cell.angle_gamma   90.00
#
_symmetry.space_group_name_H-M   'P 1'
#
loop_
_entity.id
_entity.type
_entity.pdbx_description
1 polymer ?
#
loop_
_entity_poly.entity_id
_entity_poly.type
_entity_poly.pdbx_seq_one_letter_code
_entity_poly.pdbx_strand_id
1 'polypeptide(L)'
;MRPFGRFFWVALALAFFGYLYLRYSPEAASLFLAGYVLEKALSVDNMMVFVAIFASFGIKGIMQHRILYYGIAGALIFRAIFVAAGTAVFGLSHWIEVVFAAIVLWTGIKMFMGSAEEGETTDYSDHWSVKLSQRVLPVIPRMVGKRFVVGAKEAQAISEKEGFSLPRRAAFYATLGLRNLYFMLAAAAKYLVYLEKAVALVLIFIAGKLASSALGIYHIDHQVSMMVVLGLILGGVFASLLFPKKDEALSES
;
A
#
# COMPACT_ATOMS: atom_id res chain seq x y z
N MET A 1 -16.07 -3.98 12.66
CA MET A 1 -16.92 -5.01 12.04
C MET A 1 -17.11 -6.15 13.01
N ARG A 2 -18.35 -6.53 13.35
CA ARG A 2 -18.63 -7.60 14.32
C ARG A 2 -18.10 -8.95 13.78
N PRO A 3 -17.38 -9.75 14.59
CA PRO A 3 -16.70 -10.96 14.12
C PRO A 3 -17.65 -11.98 13.45
N PHE A 4 -18.92 -12.01 13.86
CA PHE A 4 -19.97 -12.87 13.30
C PHE A 4 -20.20 -12.72 11.78
N GLY A 5 -20.03 -11.52 11.22
CA GLY A 5 -20.30 -11.32 9.79
C GLY A 5 -19.29 -12.01 8.88
N ARG A 6 -18.02 -12.08 9.27
CA ARG A 6 -16.97 -12.69 8.42
C ARG A 6 -17.14 -14.20 8.31
N PHE A 7 -17.47 -14.87 9.41
CA PHE A 7 -17.72 -16.32 9.40
C PHE A 7 -18.90 -16.69 8.51
N PHE A 8 -19.96 -15.89 8.52
CA PHE A 8 -21.10 -16.09 7.62
C PHE A 8 -20.69 -16.03 6.14
N TRP A 9 -19.95 -15.00 5.73
CA TRP A 9 -19.51 -14.86 4.33
C TRP A 9 -18.50 -15.94 3.91
N VAL A 10 -17.63 -16.38 4.82
CA VAL A 10 -16.70 -17.50 4.56
C VAL A 10 -17.48 -18.81 4.41
N ALA A 11 -18.42 -19.09 5.31
CA ALA A 11 -19.26 -20.28 5.24
C ALA A 11 -20.11 -20.31 3.96
N LEU A 12 -20.66 -19.16 3.54
CA LEU A 12 -21.39 -19.03 2.29
C LEU A 12 -20.51 -19.31 1.07
N ALA A 13 -19.28 -18.79 1.04
CA ALA A 13 -18.32 -19.06 -0.02
C ALA A 13 -17.93 -20.56 -0.06
N LEU A 14 -17.71 -21.19 1.10
CA LEU A 14 -17.41 -22.62 1.18
C LEU A 14 -18.61 -23.49 0.78
N ALA A 15 -19.83 -23.09 1.13
CA ALA A 15 -21.05 -23.76 0.68
C ALA A 15 -21.21 -23.68 -0.83
N PHE A 16 -20.92 -22.50 -1.42
CA PHE A 16 -20.92 -22.33 -2.88
C PHE A 16 -19.82 -23.14 -3.57
N PHE A 17 -18.63 -23.21 -2.97
CA PHE A 17 -17.56 -24.11 -3.41
C PHE A 17 -18.02 -25.58 -3.43
N GLY A 18 -18.64 -26.05 -2.34
CA GLY A 18 -19.19 -27.40 -2.26
C GLY A 18 -20.29 -27.65 -3.29
N TYR A 19 -21.15 -26.65 -3.53
CA TYR A 19 -22.16 -26.71 -4.60
C TYR A 19 -21.53 -26.86 -5.99
N LEU A 20 -20.49 -26.07 -6.32
CA LEU A 20 -19.77 -26.18 -7.58
C LEU A 20 -19.07 -27.54 -7.72
N TYR A 21 -18.49 -28.04 -6.63
CA TYR A 21 -17.79 -29.32 -6.60
C TYR A 21 -18.73 -30.49 -6.90
N LEU A 22 -19.95 -30.46 -6.35
CA LEU A 22 -20.95 -31.51 -6.53
C LEU A 22 -21.72 -31.41 -7.85
N ARG A 23 -21.92 -30.20 -8.39
CA ARG A 23 -22.83 -29.97 -9.52
C ARG A 23 -22.15 -29.69 -10.87
N TYR A 24 -20.92 -29.18 -10.87
CA TYR A 24 -20.19 -28.81 -12.09
C TYR A 24 -18.95 -29.68 -12.30
N SER A 25 -17.81 -29.29 -11.72
CA SER A 25 -16.59 -30.08 -11.75
C SER A 25 -15.64 -29.66 -10.63
N PRO A 26 -14.72 -30.55 -10.22
CA PRO A 26 -13.65 -30.20 -9.29
C PRO A 26 -12.80 -29.03 -9.78
N GLU A 27 -12.54 -28.90 -11.09
CA GLU A 27 -11.77 -27.77 -11.62
C GLU A 27 -12.51 -26.44 -11.42
N ALA A 28 -13.80 -26.38 -11.76
CA ALA A 28 -14.60 -25.16 -11.60
C ALA A 28 -14.69 -24.73 -10.13
N ALA A 29 -14.84 -25.67 -9.21
CA ALA A 29 -14.81 -25.41 -7.77
C ALA A 29 -13.44 -24.89 -7.33
N SER A 30 -12.35 -25.52 -7.77
CA SER A 30 -10.99 -25.09 -7.45
C SER A 30 -10.68 -23.69 -7.97
N LEU A 31 -11.16 -23.34 -9.16
CA LEU A 31 -11.00 -22.01 -9.76
C LEU A 31 -11.76 -20.94 -8.97
N PHE A 32 -12.98 -21.24 -8.53
CA PHE A 32 -13.74 -20.36 -7.65
C PHE A 32 -13.03 -20.13 -6.31
N LEU A 33 -12.57 -21.19 -5.66
CA LEU A 33 -11.89 -21.10 -4.37
C LEU A 33 -10.58 -20.31 -4.49
N ALA A 34 -9.81 -20.57 -5.55
CA ALA A 34 -8.61 -19.82 -5.86
C ALA A 34 -8.92 -18.32 -6.08
N GLY A 35 -9.94 -18.00 -6.87
CA GLY A 35 -10.39 -16.62 -7.07
C GLY A 35 -10.80 -15.93 -5.77
N TYR A 36 -11.58 -16.61 -4.92
CA TYR A 36 -12.01 -16.11 -3.61
C TYR A 36 -10.82 -15.84 -2.68
N VAL A 37 -9.89 -16.78 -2.58
CA VAL A 37 -8.68 -16.63 -1.75
C VAL A 37 -7.80 -15.50 -2.29
N LEU A 38 -7.61 -15.41 -3.60
CA LEU A 38 -6.85 -14.35 -4.26
C LEU A 38 -7.46 -12.96 -3.99
N GLU A 39 -8.78 -12.84 -4.08
CA GLU A 39 -9.47 -11.58 -3.80
C GLU A 39 -9.29 -11.17 -2.33
N LYS A 40 -9.38 -12.12 -1.39
CA LYS A 40 -9.10 -11.86 0.03
C LYS A 40 -7.63 -11.51 0.28
N ALA A 41 -6.69 -12.22 -0.34
CA ALA A 41 -5.26 -11.94 -0.26
C ALA A 41 -4.92 -10.52 -0.71
N LEU A 42 -5.42 -10.13 -1.89
CA LEU A 42 -5.19 -8.80 -2.46
C LEU A 42 -5.83 -7.69 -1.64
N SER A 43 -6.95 -7.95 -0.96
CA SER A 43 -7.55 -6.96 -0.05
C SER A 43 -6.69 -6.69 1.18
N VAL A 44 -5.99 -7.72 1.69
CA VAL A 44 -5.10 -7.61 2.86
C VAL A 44 -3.81 -6.88 2.49
N ASP A 45 -3.23 -7.19 1.33
CA ASP A 45 -2.04 -6.53 0.80
C ASP A 45 -2.25 -5.01 0.64
N ASN A 46 -3.36 -4.63 -0.01
CA ASN A 46 -3.74 -3.23 -0.14
C ASN A 46 -4.00 -2.54 1.21
N MET A 47 -4.63 -3.24 2.17
CA MET A 47 -4.87 -2.69 3.51
C MET A 47 -3.56 -2.43 4.27
N MET A 48 -2.55 -3.29 4.11
CA MET A 48 -1.24 -3.12 4.74
C MET A 48 -0.56 -1.84 4.28
N VAL A 49 -0.61 -1.54 2.99
CA VAL A 49 -0.12 -0.27 2.44
C VAL A 49 -0.87 0.93 3.03
N PHE A 50 -2.20 0.86 3.16
CA PHE A 50 -2.95 1.95 3.79
C PHE A 50 -2.65 2.11 5.28
N VAL A 51 -2.52 1.02 6.02
CA VAL A 51 -2.15 1.04 7.45
C VAL A 51 -0.75 1.59 7.62
N ALA A 52 0.19 1.18 6.77
CA ALA A 52 1.52 1.73 6.67
C ALA A 52 1.49 3.25 6.48
N ILE A 53 0.78 3.71 5.45
CA ILE A 53 0.60 5.14 5.15
C ILE A 53 -0.05 5.89 6.31
N PHE A 54 -1.07 5.34 6.97
CA PHE A 54 -1.72 6.03 8.09
C PHE A 54 -0.85 6.08 9.35
N ALA A 55 -0.10 5.01 9.62
CA ALA A 55 0.90 4.98 10.67
C ALA A 55 2.00 6.02 10.39
N SER A 56 2.40 6.13 9.12
CA SER A 56 3.39 7.08 8.62
C SER A 56 2.90 8.53 8.79
N PHE A 57 1.63 8.80 8.51
CA PHE A 57 1.03 10.13 8.72
C PHE A 57 0.52 10.39 10.15
N GLY A 58 0.73 9.46 11.09
CA GLY A 58 0.25 9.61 12.48
C GLY A 58 -1.28 9.73 12.59
N ILE A 59 -2.03 9.31 11.57
CA ILE A 59 -3.49 9.46 11.50
C ILE A 59 -4.12 8.39 12.40
N LYS A 60 -4.54 8.80 13.61
CA LYS A 60 -5.26 7.94 14.56
C LYS A 60 -6.72 8.38 14.68
N GLY A 61 -7.66 7.42 14.65
CA GLY A 61 -9.06 7.64 15.03
C GLY A 61 -10.08 7.56 13.89
N ILE A 62 -11.25 8.19 14.09
CA ILE A 62 -12.49 8.01 13.30
C ILE A 62 -12.34 8.42 11.83
N MET A 63 -11.39 9.30 11.49
CA MET A 63 -11.13 9.71 10.10
C MET A 63 -10.44 8.62 9.27
N GLN A 64 -9.74 7.67 9.90
CA GLN A 64 -9.07 6.56 9.21
C GLN A 64 -10.07 5.74 8.39
N HIS A 65 -11.26 5.50 8.92
CA HIS A 65 -12.31 4.76 8.20
C HIS A 65 -12.79 5.47 6.94
N ARG A 66 -12.91 6.80 6.97
CA ARG A 66 -13.36 7.59 5.81
C ARG A 66 -12.29 7.61 4.73
N ILE A 67 -11.04 7.88 5.10
CA ILE A 67 -9.93 7.92 4.16
C ILE A 67 -9.70 6.52 3.56
N LEU A 68 -9.77 5.47 4.38
CA LEU A 68 -9.66 4.09 3.92
C LEU A 68 -10.79 3.73 2.95
N TYR A 69 -12.03 4.15 3.22
CA TYR A 69 -13.16 3.88 2.34
C TYR A 69 -12.96 4.50 0.96
N TYR A 70 -12.64 5.79 0.88
CA TYR A 70 -12.41 6.46 -0.41
C TYR A 70 -11.13 5.96 -1.10
N GLY A 71 -10.10 5.59 -0.33
CA GLY A 71 -8.86 5.00 -0.84
C GLY A 71 -9.07 3.62 -1.47
N ILE A 72 -9.76 2.71 -0.76
CA ILE A 72 -10.13 1.39 -1.29
C ILE A 72 -11.05 1.53 -2.49
N ALA A 73 -12.08 2.39 -2.42
CA ALA A 73 -13.01 2.60 -3.51
C ALA A 73 -12.28 3.10 -4.77
N GLY A 74 -11.41 4.11 -4.63
CA GLY A 74 -10.58 4.61 -5.71
C GLY A 74 -9.63 3.56 -6.28
N ALA A 75 -8.92 2.83 -5.42
CA ALA A 75 -8.00 1.76 -5.84
C ALA A 75 -8.73 0.64 -6.59
N LEU A 76 -9.94 0.27 -6.17
CA LEU A 76 -10.74 -0.76 -6.83
C LEU A 76 -11.23 -0.29 -8.20
N ILE A 77 -11.62 0.97 -8.35
CA ILE A 77 -11.98 1.58 -9.65
C ILE A 77 -10.78 1.62 -10.58
N PHE A 78 -9.64 2.16 -10.13
CA PHE A 78 -8.41 2.19 -10.93
C PHE A 78 -7.99 0.78 -11.32
N ARG A 79 -8.07 -0.18 -10.39
CA ARG A 79 -7.78 -1.58 -10.67
C ARG A 79 -8.70 -2.15 -11.74
N ALA A 80 -10.01 -1.90 -11.69
CA ALA A 80 -10.94 -2.36 -12.71
C ALA A 80 -10.58 -1.78 -14.09
N ILE A 81 -10.23 -0.49 -14.15
CA ILE A 81 -9.77 0.18 -15.38
C ILE A 81 -8.47 -0.45 -15.89
N PHE A 82 -7.46 -0.60 -15.04
CA PHE A 82 -6.17 -1.19 -15.42
C PHE A 82 -6.29 -2.63 -15.88
N VAL A 83 -7.09 -3.45 -15.21
CA VAL A 83 -7.32 -4.85 -15.59
C VAL A 83 -8.06 -4.94 -16.92
N ALA A 84 -9.13 -4.14 -17.09
CA ALA A 84 -9.88 -4.13 -18.35
C ALA A 84 -9.01 -3.64 -19.52
N ALA A 85 -8.31 -2.53 -19.34
CA ALA A 85 -7.40 -1.98 -20.36
C ALA A 85 -6.24 -2.93 -20.66
N GLY A 86 -5.62 -3.49 -19.62
CA GLY A 86 -4.52 -4.45 -19.75
C GLY A 86 -4.95 -5.72 -20.50
N THR A 87 -6.12 -6.28 -20.16
CA THR A 87 -6.68 -7.45 -20.85
C THR A 87 -6.97 -7.16 -22.32
N ALA A 88 -7.56 -6.00 -22.62
CA ALA A 88 -7.83 -5.59 -23.99
C ALA A 88 -6.54 -5.44 -24.81
N VAL A 89 -5.50 -4.86 -24.20
CA VAL A 89 -4.19 -4.64 -24.83
C VAL A 89 -3.44 -5.97 -25.02
N PHE A 90 -3.51 -6.90 -24.07
CA PHE A 90 -2.86 -8.22 -24.17
C PHE A 90 -3.44 -9.09 -25.29
N GLY A 91 -4.72 -8.90 -25.62
CA GLY A 91 -5.35 -9.60 -26.74
C GLY A 91 -4.88 -9.13 -28.13
N LEU A 92 -4.17 -8.01 -28.24
CA LEU A 92 -3.79 -7.43 -29.53
C LEU A 92 -2.55 -8.10 -30.15
N SER A 93 -1.56 -8.48 -29.35
CA SER A 93 -0.32 -9.08 -29.85
C SER A 93 0.45 -9.77 -28.74
N HIS A 94 1.02 -10.93 -29.05
CA HIS A 94 1.85 -11.71 -28.14
C HIS A 94 3.11 -10.96 -27.64
N TRP A 95 3.60 -9.99 -28.43
CA TRP A 95 4.75 -9.16 -28.06
C TRP A 95 4.45 -8.23 -26.88
N ILE A 96 3.18 -7.88 -26.69
CA ILE A 96 2.74 -6.99 -25.61
C ILE A 96 2.93 -7.69 -24.26
N GLU A 97 2.66 -9.00 -24.19
CA GLU A 97 2.89 -9.80 -22.99
C GLU A 97 4.38 -9.76 -22.59
N VAL A 98 5.30 -9.94 -23.56
CA VAL A 98 6.75 -9.87 -23.33
C VAL A 98 7.19 -8.49 -22.84
N VAL A 99 6.71 -7.42 -23.49
CA VAL A 99 7.04 -6.03 -23.09
C VAL A 99 6.52 -5.74 -21.69
N PHE A 100 5.30 -6.17 -21.37
CA PHE A 100 4.73 -5.99 -20.04
C PHE A 100 5.52 -6.77 -18.99
N ALA A 101 5.90 -8.02 -19.26
CA ALA A 101 6.78 -8.79 -18.38
C ALA A 101 8.10 -8.07 -18.13
N ALA A 102 8.73 -7.51 -19.17
CA ALA A 102 9.98 -6.78 -19.04
C ALA A 102 9.84 -5.52 -18.16
N ILE A 103 8.75 -4.75 -18.32
CA ILE A 103 8.47 -3.57 -17.49
C ILE A 103 8.27 -3.97 -16.02
N VAL A 104 7.48 -5.01 -15.77
CA VAL A 104 7.21 -5.48 -14.40
C VAL A 104 8.47 -6.05 -13.77
N LEU A 105 9.28 -6.81 -14.52
CA LEU A 105 10.55 -7.35 -14.07
C LEU A 105 11.53 -6.22 -13.72
N TRP A 106 11.66 -5.23 -14.60
CA TRP A 106 12.50 -4.05 -14.35
C TRP A 106 12.06 -3.29 -13.10
N THR A 107 10.76 -3.12 -12.90
CA THR A 107 10.20 -2.48 -11.71
C THR A 107 10.53 -3.28 -10.45
N GLY A 108 10.34 -4.60 -10.48
CA GLY A 108 10.67 -5.49 -9.37
C GLY A 108 12.16 -5.49 -9.02
N ILE A 109 13.03 -5.59 -10.03
CA ILE A 109 14.50 -5.55 -9.85
C ILE A 109 14.95 -4.19 -9.32
N LYS A 110 14.46 -3.09 -9.89
CA LYS A 110 14.77 -1.73 -9.42
C LYS A 110 14.37 -1.54 -7.97
N MET A 111 13.19 -2.02 -7.58
CA MET A 111 12.71 -1.94 -6.20
C MET A 111 13.52 -2.85 -5.25
N PHE A 112 13.95 -4.02 -5.72
CA PHE A 112 14.80 -4.93 -4.94
C PHE A 112 16.22 -4.37 -4.73
N MET A 113 16.78 -3.72 -5.75
CA MET A 113 18.12 -3.14 -5.74
C MET A 113 18.17 -1.76 -5.07
N GLY A 114 17.09 -0.97 -5.16
CA GLY A 114 16.99 0.41 -4.67
C GLY A 114 16.93 0.59 -3.16
N SER A 115 17.01 -0.49 -2.36
CA SER A 115 17.08 -0.42 -0.89
C SER A 115 18.47 -0.79 -0.34
N ALA A 116 19.48 -1.00 -1.19
CA ALA A 116 20.82 -1.45 -0.79
C ALA A 116 21.88 -0.33 -0.76
N GLU A 117 21.60 0.88 -1.25
CA GLU A 117 22.60 1.93 -1.42
C GLU A 117 22.54 3.12 -0.46
N GLU A 118 21.64 3.15 0.53
CA GLU A 118 21.60 4.28 1.48
C GLU A 118 21.68 3.79 2.93
N GLY A 119 22.92 3.75 3.42
CA GLY A 119 23.25 3.88 4.83
C GLY A 119 23.07 5.32 5.35
N GLU A 120 22.61 6.24 4.52
CA GLU A 120 22.06 7.52 4.95
C GLU A 120 20.55 7.37 5.12
N THR A 121 20.00 7.93 6.19
CA THR A 121 18.58 8.18 6.28
C THR A 121 18.15 8.98 5.05
N THR A 122 17.56 8.33 4.05
CA THR A 122 17.02 8.99 2.85
C THR A 122 16.14 10.14 3.32
N ASP A 123 16.61 11.37 3.13
CA ASP A 123 15.89 12.56 3.59
C ASP A 123 14.68 12.78 2.65
N TYR A 124 13.59 12.08 2.95
CA TYR A 124 12.32 12.22 2.25
C TYR A 124 11.71 13.64 2.32
N SER A 125 12.34 14.58 3.06
CA SER A 125 11.94 15.99 3.20
C SER A 125 11.79 16.70 1.86
N ASP A 126 12.55 16.30 0.84
CA ASP A 126 12.58 16.99 -0.46
C ASP A 126 11.71 16.35 -1.55
N HIS A 127 11.04 15.23 -1.24
CA HIS A 127 10.25 14.47 -2.20
C HIS A 127 9.00 15.26 -2.66
N TRP A 128 8.61 15.07 -3.92
CA TRP A 128 7.49 15.80 -4.54
C TRP A 128 6.17 15.66 -3.75
N SER A 129 5.96 14.54 -3.06
CA SER A 129 4.81 14.29 -2.19
C SER A 129 4.79 15.19 -0.95
N VAL A 130 5.95 15.53 -0.39
CA VAL A 130 6.08 16.46 0.76
C VAL A 130 5.81 17.88 0.28
N LYS A 131 6.40 18.27 -0.85
CA LYS A 131 6.17 19.60 -1.47
C LYS A 131 4.71 19.79 -1.90
N LEU A 132 4.06 18.75 -2.42
CA LEU A 132 2.64 18.76 -2.75
C LEU A 132 1.77 18.86 -1.50
N SER A 133 2.12 18.13 -0.44
CA SER A 133 1.41 18.22 0.85
C SER A 133 1.53 19.62 1.47
N GLN A 134 2.72 20.24 1.38
CA GLN A 134 2.95 21.62 1.81
C GLN A 134 2.21 22.66 0.94
N ARG A 135 1.95 22.34 -0.33
CA ARG A 135 1.23 23.22 -1.26
C ARG A 135 -0.29 23.15 -1.09
N VAL A 136 -0.80 21.99 -0.66
CA VAL A 136 -2.24 21.74 -0.50
C VAL A 136 -2.73 22.10 0.90
N LEU A 137 -1.89 21.96 1.93
CA LEU A 137 -2.26 22.27 3.32
C LEU A 137 -1.72 23.64 3.76
N PRO A 138 -2.57 24.58 4.18
CA PRO A 138 -2.13 25.83 4.79
C PRO A 138 -1.63 25.55 6.21
N VAL A 139 -0.32 25.52 6.35
CA VAL A 139 0.38 25.30 7.62
C VAL A 139 0.67 26.66 8.28
N ILE A 140 0.39 26.78 9.57
CA ILE A 140 0.80 27.95 10.38
C ILE A 140 2.10 27.63 11.15
N PRO A 141 3.05 28.58 11.27
CA PRO A 141 4.40 28.35 11.79
C PRO A 141 4.53 28.02 13.28
N ARG A 142 3.41 28.01 14.02
CA ARG A 142 3.40 27.82 15.47
C ARG A 142 2.63 26.56 15.89
N MET A 143 3.14 25.91 16.93
CA MET A 143 2.48 24.82 17.63
C MET A 143 1.44 25.40 18.58
N VAL A 144 0.16 25.05 18.40
CA VAL A 144 -0.94 25.50 19.26
C VAL A 144 -1.30 24.39 20.25
N GLY A 145 -0.52 24.28 21.32
CA GLY A 145 -0.72 23.28 22.37
C GLY A 145 -0.71 21.84 21.83
N LYS A 146 -1.76 21.06 22.14
CA LYS A 146 -1.93 19.65 21.71
C LYS A 146 -2.80 19.46 20.46
N ARG A 147 -3.30 20.53 19.84
CA ARG A 147 -4.26 20.45 18.73
C ARG A 147 -3.53 20.61 17.39
N PHE A 148 -3.63 19.62 16.51
CA PHE A 148 -2.96 19.61 15.21
C PHE A 148 -3.66 20.46 14.14
N VAL A 149 -4.93 20.78 14.35
CA VAL A 149 -5.76 21.55 13.40
C VAL A 149 -6.51 22.61 14.18
N VAL A 150 -6.51 23.83 13.68
CA VAL A 150 -7.25 24.98 14.22
C VAL A 150 -8.17 25.57 13.16
N GLY A 151 -9.32 26.09 13.60
CA GLY A 151 -10.27 26.75 12.69
C GLY A 151 -9.74 28.10 12.20
N ALA A 152 -10.26 28.58 11.07
CA ALA A 152 -9.82 29.85 10.46
C ALA A 152 -9.83 31.07 11.41
N LYS A 153 -10.88 31.19 12.23
CA LYS A 153 -11.02 32.27 13.21
C LYS A 153 -9.95 32.21 14.31
N GLU A 154 -9.64 31.00 14.76
CA GLU A 154 -8.63 30.74 15.80
C GLU A 154 -7.22 30.95 15.24
N ALA A 155 -6.97 30.54 14.00
CA ALA A 155 -5.71 30.79 13.31
C ALA A 155 -5.43 32.29 13.07
N GLN A 156 -6.45 33.08 12.75
CA GLN A 156 -6.35 34.54 12.61
C GLN A 156 -6.02 35.20 13.95
N ALA A 157 -6.71 34.82 15.03
CA ALA A 157 -6.43 35.36 16.36
C ALA A 157 -4.99 35.06 16.84
N ILE A 158 -4.45 33.89 16.48
CA ILE A 158 -3.08 33.49 16.82
C ILE A 158 -2.05 34.21 15.94
N SER A 159 -2.37 34.40 14.65
CA SER A 159 -1.57 35.16 13.69
C SER A 159 -1.40 36.63 14.10
N GLU A 160 -2.48 37.27 14.57
CA GLU A 160 -2.44 38.65 15.09
C GLU A 160 -1.66 38.75 16.40
N LYS A 161 -1.82 37.78 17.30
CA LYS A 161 -1.15 37.78 18.62
C LYS A 161 0.36 37.52 18.54
N GLU A 162 0.80 36.68 17.59
CA GLU A 162 2.19 36.26 17.46
C GLU A 162 2.95 36.89 16.27
N GLY A 163 2.28 37.75 15.50
CA GLY A 163 2.93 38.56 14.47
C GLY A 163 3.42 37.78 13.24
N PHE A 164 2.70 36.75 12.80
CA PHE A 164 3.00 36.03 11.55
C PHE A 164 1.85 36.12 10.56
N SER A 165 2.13 36.11 9.26
CA SER A 165 1.11 36.15 8.20
C SER A 165 0.59 34.75 7.85
N LEU A 166 -0.71 34.64 7.55
CA LEU A 166 -1.31 33.39 7.08
C LEU A 166 -1.01 33.20 5.58
N PRO A 167 -0.57 32.00 5.15
CA PRO A 167 -0.12 31.78 3.78
C PRO A 167 -1.25 31.84 2.73
N ARG A 168 -2.47 31.42 3.09
CA ARG A 168 -3.66 31.48 2.23
C ARG A 168 -4.94 31.45 3.08
N ARG A 169 -6.06 31.95 2.55
CA ARG A 169 -7.40 31.74 3.15
C ARG A 169 -7.80 30.27 3.09
N ALA A 170 -8.10 29.69 4.25
CA ALA A 170 -8.57 28.32 4.38
C ALA A 170 -9.53 28.18 5.56
N ALA A 171 -10.41 27.19 5.52
CA ALA A 171 -11.36 26.93 6.61
C ALA A 171 -10.67 26.38 7.88
N PHE A 172 -9.54 25.70 7.69
CA PHE A 172 -8.74 25.07 8.74
C PHE A 172 -7.25 25.25 8.44
N TYR A 173 -6.45 25.41 9.48
CA TYR A 173 -4.99 25.54 9.41
C TYR A 173 -4.33 24.44 10.25
N ALA A 174 -3.26 23.86 9.72
CA ALA A 174 -2.47 22.85 10.44
C ALA A 174 -1.35 23.53 11.22
N THR A 175 -1.22 23.25 12.51
CA THR A 175 -0.11 23.75 13.34
C THR A 175 1.22 23.12 12.91
N LEU A 176 2.35 23.82 13.05
CA LEU A 176 3.68 23.31 12.65
C LEU A 176 4.20 22.22 13.59
N GLY A 177 3.51 21.07 13.61
CA GLY A 177 4.01 19.78 14.06
C GLY A 177 4.60 18.96 12.93
N LEU A 178 4.71 19.53 11.71
CA LEU A 178 5.19 18.84 10.51
C LEU A 178 6.58 18.24 10.71
N ARG A 179 7.49 18.92 11.42
CA ARG A 179 8.82 18.38 11.74
C ARG A 179 8.69 17.07 12.55
N ASN A 180 7.87 17.06 13.59
CA ASN A 180 7.66 15.86 14.42
C ASN A 180 6.87 14.78 13.68
N LEU A 181 5.89 15.15 12.85
CA LEU A 181 5.16 14.23 11.98
C LEU A 181 6.08 13.61 10.93
N TYR A 182 6.97 14.40 10.34
CA TYR A 182 7.99 13.92 9.41
C TYR A 182 8.99 12.99 10.11
N PHE A 183 9.45 13.31 11.31
CA PHE A 183 10.30 12.39 12.09
C PHE A 183 9.56 11.11 12.50
N MET A 184 8.27 11.19 12.85
CA MET A 184 7.44 10.01 13.12
C MET A 184 7.17 9.18 11.86
N LEU A 185 6.98 9.85 10.71
CA LEU A 185 6.85 9.25 9.39
C LEU A 185 8.12 8.47 9.02
N ALA A 186 9.27 9.13 9.11
CA ALA A 186 10.58 8.53 8.87
C ALA A 186 10.84 7.35 9.84
N ALA A 187 10.43 7.49 11.11
CA ALA A 187 10.54 6.40 12.09
C ALA A 187 9.57 5.23 11.81
N ALA A 188 8.35 5.49 11.37
CA ALA A 188 7.36 4.46 11.04
C ALA A 188 7.70 3.70 9.76
N ALA A 189 8.26 4.40 8.76
CA ALA A 189 8.72 3.78 7.51
C ALA A 189 9.79 2.69 7.75
N LYS A 190 10.62 2.84 8.81
CA LYS A 190 11.61 1.83 9.22
C LYS A 190 11.00 0.48 9.63
N TYR A 191 9.72 0.42 10.01
CA TYR A 191 9.05 -0.82 10.41
C TYR A 191 8.49 -1.63 9.24
N LEU A 192 8.53 -1.09 8.01
CA LEU A 192 7.92 -1.69 6.82
C LEU A 192 8.93 -2.06 5.73
N VAL A 193 10.23 -1.97 6.07
CA VAL A 193 11.34 -2.15 5.13
C VAL A 193 11.34 -3.52 4.46
N TYR A 194 10.89 -4.57 5.16
CA TYR A 194 10.86 -5.92 4.59
C TYR A 194 9.62 -6.17 3.72
N LEU A 195 8.58 -5.34 3.85
CA LEU A 195 7.40 -5.43 2.99
C LEU A 195 7.73 -4.99 1.56
N GLU A 196 8.56 -3.95 1.39
CA GLU A 196 9.03 -3.50 0.09
C GLU A 196 9.78 -4.61 -0.67
N LYS A 197 10.68 -5.32 0.03
CA LYS A 197 11.40 -6.47 -0.55
C LYS A 197 10.47 -7.62 -0.93
N ALA A 198 9.45 -7.89 -0.12
CA ALA A 198 8.45 -8.91 -0.43
C ALA A 198 7.63 -8.56 -1.68
N VAL A 199 7.19 -7.31 -1.81
CA VAL A 199 6.50 -6.84 -3.03
C VAL A 199 7.44 -6.91 -4.24
N ALA A 200 8.72 -6.60 -4.08
CA ALA A 200 9.69 -6.69 -5.17
C ALA A 200 9.86 -8.13 -5.66
N LEU A 201 9.97 -9.09 -4.72
CA LEU A 201 10.00 -10.51 -5.04
C LEU A 201 8.71 -10.99 -5.72
N VAL A 202 7.55 -10.49 -5.28
CA VAL A 202 6.26 -10.77 -5.95
C VAL A 202 6.26 -10.25 -7.38
N LEU A 203 6.73 -9.03 -7.64
CA LEU A 203 6.80 -8.46 -8.98
C LEU A 203 7.75 -9.25 -9.89
N ILE A 204 8.93 -9.62 -9.38
CA ILE A 204 9.89 -10.45 -10.12
C ILE A 204 9.27 -11.81 -10.45
N PHE A 205 8.58 -12.44 -9.49
CA PHE A 205 7.91 -13.72 -9.69
C PHE A 205 6.78 -13.62 -10.73
N ILE A 206 5.91 -12.62 -10.63
CA ILE A 206 4.82 -12.40 -11.58
C ILE A 206 5.38 -12.13 -12.98
N ALA A 207 6.42 -11.31 -13.10
CA ALA A 207 7.06 -11.03 -14.38
C ALA A 207 7.70 -12.28 -15.00
N GLY A 208 8.38 -13.09 -14.20
CA GLY A 208 8.94 -14.38 -14.63
C GLY A 208 7.86 -15.34 -15.13
N LYS A 209 6.73 -15.44 -14.43
CA LYS A 209 5.57 -16.21 -14.88
C LYS A 209 5.01 -15.68 -16.21
N LEU A 210 4.87 -14.37 -16.33
CA LEU A 210 4.30 -13.71 -17.51
C LEU A 210 5.23 -13.88 -18.74
N ALA A 211 6.55 -13.77 -18.54
CA ALA A 211 7.53 -14.09 -19.57
C ALA A 211 7.52 -15.60 -19.96
N SER A 212 7.37 -16.50 -18.98
CA SER A 212 7.31 -17.94 -19.23
C SER A 212 6.05 -18.35 -20.02
N SER A 213 4.92 -17.69 -19.71
CA SER A 213 3.66 -17.78 -20.46
C SER A 213 3.85 -17.30 -21.91
N ALA A 214 4.47 -16.13 -22.09
CA ALA A 214 4.76 -15.57 -23.41
C ALA A 214 5.76 -16.42 -24.23
N LEU A 215 6.65 -17.18 -23.62
CA LEU A 215 7.58 -18.05 -24.35
C LEU A 215 6.99 -19.44 -24.66
N GLY A 216 5.78 -19.74 -24.18
CA GLY A 216 5.12 -21.03 -24.41
C GLY A 216 5.78 -22.22 -23.71
N ILE A 217 6.67 -21.98 -22.74
CA ILE A 217 7.53 -23.01 -22.15
C ILE A 217 6.83 -23.69 -20.95
N TYR A 218 5.96 -22.98 -20.19
CA TYR A 218 5.28 -23.53 -19.00
C TYR A 218 3.96 -22.83 -18.64
N HIS A 219 2.87 -23.59 -18.52
CA HIS A 219 1.68 -23.15 -17.80
C HIS A 219 1.86 -23.42 -16.30
N ILE A 220 2.36 -22.42 -15.57
CA ILE A 220 2.41 -22.51 -14.11
C ILE A 220 0.97 -22.52 -13.59
N ASP A 221 0.64 -23.60 -12.88
CA ASP A 221 -0.66 -23.75 -12.25
C ASP A 221 -1.00 -22.53 -11.38
N HIS A 222 -2.24 -22.07 -11.52
CA HIS A 222 -2.68 -20.84 -10.87
C HIS A 222 -2.60 -20.97 -9.33
N GLN A 223 -2.78 -22.18 -8.79
CA GLN A 223 -2.75 -22.41 -7.34
C GLN A 223 -1.33 -22.25 -6.78
N VAL A 224 -0.31 -22.79 -7.47
CA VAL A 224 1.09 -22.65 -7.07
C VAL A 224 1.51 -21.19 -7.07
N SER A 225 1.15 -20.45 -8.13
CA SER A 225 1.43 -19.03 -8.25
C SER A 225 0.80 -18.23 -7.10
N MET A 226 -0.42 -18.56 -6.71
CA MET A 226 -1.12 -17.88 -5.61
C MET A 226 -0.46 -18.19 -4.25
N MET A 227 -0.07 -19.44 -4.01
CA MET A 227 0.61 -19.82 -2.77
C MET A 227 1.97 -19.13 -2.61
N VAL A 228 2.74 -19.03 -3.69
CA VAL A 228 4.04 -18.34 -3.68
C VAL A 228 3.86 -16.85 -3.35
N VAL A 229 2.93 -16.17 -4.02
CA VAL A 229 2.66 -14.73 -3.75
C VAL A 229 2.20 -14.51 -2.31
N LEU A 230 1.25 -15.33 -1.83
CA LEU A 230 0.78 -15.27 -0.44
C LEU A 230 1.91 -15.52 0.55
N GLY A 231 2.75 -16.53 0.30
CA GLY A 231 3.89 -16.86 1.14
C GLY A 231 4.91 -15.74 1.21
N LEU A 232 5.23 -15.10 0.08
CA LEU A 232 6.14 -13.96 0.02
C LEU A 232 5.60 -12.76 0.80
N ILE A 233 4.32 -12.42 0.63
CA ILE A 233 3.70 -11.29 1.34
C ILE A 233 3.66 -11.60 2.84
N LEU A 234 3.10 -12.75 3.25
CA LEU A 234 3.02 -13.11 4.66
C LEU A 234 4.41 -13.20 5.29
N GLY A 235 5.38 -13.81 4.61
CA GLY A 235 6.77 -13.88 5.06
C GLY A 235 7.39 -12.49 5.23
N GLY A 236 7.19 -11.58 4.27
CA GLY A 236 7.64 -10.19 4.37
C GLY A 236 7.04 -9.46 5.55
N VAL A 237 5.74 -9.66 5.79
CA VAL A 237 5.02 -9.09 6.94
C VAL A 237 5.55 -9.62 8.26
N PHE A 238 5.68 -10.95 8.39
CA PHE A 238 6.22 -11.57 9.59
C PHE A 238 7.67 -11.13 9.84
N ALA A 239 8.51 -11.08 8.81
CA ALA A 239 9.87 -10.58 8.91
C ALA A 239 9.91 -9.11 9.37
N SER A 240 9.04 -8.26 8.82
CA SER A 240 8.95 -6.85 9.19
C SER A 240 8.49 -6.62 10.63
N LEU A 241 7.61 -7.48 11.15
CA LEU A 241 7.14 -7.43 12.54
C LEU A 241 8.16 -8.00 13.53
N LEU A 242 8.90 -9.04 13.16
CA LEU A 242 9.86 -9.71 14.03
C LEU A 242 11.23 -9.02 14.07
N PHE A 243 11.65 -8.40 12.96
CA PHE A 243 12.97 -7.77 12.83
C PHE A 243 12.84 -6.34 12.29
N PRO A 244 12.22 -5.41 13.02
CA PRO A 244 12.32 -3.99 12.68
C PRO A 244 13.80 -3.57 12.72
N LYS A 245 14.27 -2.87 11.67
CA LYS A 245 15.68 -2.45 11.54
C LYS A 245 16.06 -1.59 12.76
N LYS A 246 16.90 -2.15 13.65
CA LYS A 246 17.40 -1.44 14.84
C LYS A 246 18.34 -0.32 14.39
N ASP A 247 18.16 0.86 14.95
CA ASP A 247 19.10 1.96 14.79
C ASP A 247 20.43 1.60 15.47
N GLU A 248 21.53 1.52 14.71
CA GLU A 248 22.92 1.54 15.20
C GLU A 248 23.35 2.95 15.68
N ALA A 249 22.40 3.75 16.21
CA ALA A 249 22.66 5.14 16.59
C ALA A 249 23.01 5.32 18.09
N LEU A 250 23.50 4.28 18.78
CA LEU A 250 23.83 4.36 20.22
C LEU A 250 25.13 3.60 20.62
N SER A 251 26.09 3.37 19.72
CA SER A 251 27.40 2.79 20.09
C SER A 251 28.61 3.69 19.91
N GLU A 252 28.43 4.98 19.58
CA GLU A 252 29.50 5.97 19.64
C GLU A 252 29.09 7.08 20.61
N SER A 253 29.25 6.79 21.91
CA SER A 253 29.32 7.78 22.99
C SER A 253 30.69 7.71 23.63
#